data_AF-A0A8T5BR37-F1
#
_entry.id   AF-A0A8T5BR37-F1
#
_cell.length_a   1.000
_cell.length_b   1.000
_cell.length_c   1.000
_cell.angle_alpha   90.00
_cell.angle_beta   90.00
_cell.angle_gamma   90.00
#
_symmetry.space_group_name_H-M   'P 1'
#
loop_
_entity.id
_entity.type
_entity.pdbx_description
1 polymer ?
#
loop_
_entity_poly.entity_id
_entity_poly.type
_entity_poly.pdbx_seq_one_letter_code
_entity_poly.pdbx_strand_id
1 'polypeptide(L)'
;MMKGPIKAEANLANSGGVKPNGRFSLFTQSTLSLSSGVGGLIAGGLLEHYLGLILFRNWVIAVYPIVLTTKGALNGVLAGRFSTGLHVVLIKPSFRGNTRYYYAIVSSLAALSIVISLILSVMALLLTGSPIDELPLMVAICISTQAVASLLTIPITSAVGFFAFKKGLDPDATL
;
A
#
# COMPACT_ATOMS: atom_id res chain seq x y z
N MET A 1 38.76 32.45 -17.62
CA MET A 1 38.80 31.02 -17.23
C MET A 1 37.79 30.80 -16.12
N MET A 2 36.68 30.10 -16.39
CA MET A 2 35.91 29.27 -15.44
C MET A 2 34.67 28.73 -16.17
N LYS A 3 34.73 27.46 -16.55
CA LYS A 3 33.66 26.63 -17.13
C LYS A 3 33.07 25.75 -16.01
N GLY A 4 31.74 25.62 -15.98
CA GLY A 4 30.99 24.56 -15.26
C GLY A 4 30.58 24.95 -13.83
N PRO A 5 29.31 24.68 -13.40
CA PRO A 5 28.63 23.39 -13.54
C PRO A 5 27.15 23.45 -14.03
N ILE A 6 26.73 24.48 -14.77
CA ILE A 6 25.29 24.66 -15.10
C ILE A 6 24.82 23.74 -16.26
N LYS A 7 25.72 23.11 -17.02
CA LYS A 7 25.36 22.28 -18.18
C LYS A 7 24.94 20.84 -17.86
N ALA A 8 25.15 20.37 -16.61
CA ALA A 8 24.79 19.02 -16.20
C ALA A 8 23.31 18.91 -15.74
N GLU A 9 22.78 19.95 -15.08
CA GLU A 9 21.37 19.98 -14.65
C GLU A 9 20.40 20.23 -15.81
N ALA A 10 20.84 20.93 -16.87
CA ALA A 10 20.03 21.19 -18.05
C ALA A 10 19.76 19.95 -18.93
N ASN A 11 20.52 18.85 -18.77
CA ASN A 11 20.28 17.60 -19.51
C ASN A 11 19.40 16.58 -18.76
N LEU A 12 19.33 16.67 -17.43
CA LEU A 12 18.45 15.80 -16.64
C LEU A 12 16.99 16.28 -16.66
N ALA A 13 16.76 17.57 -16.90
CA ALA A 13 15.42 18.14 -17.10
C ALA A 13 14.80 17.82 -18.48
N ASN A 14 15.56 17.27 -19.43
CA ASN A 14 15.12 17.08 -20.82
C ASN A 14 14.79 15.61 -21.19
N SER A 15 14.73 14.69 -20.22
CA SER A 15 14.44 13.27 -20.49
C SER A 15 13.14 12.75 -19.85
N GLY A 16 12.38 13.60 -19.15
CA GLY A 16 11.13 13.22 -18.48
C GLY A 16 9.85 13.67 -19.17
N GLY A 17 9.95 14.28 -20.35
CA GLY A 17 8.78 14.69 -21.11
C GLY A 17 8.05 13.49 -21.70
N VAL A 18 7.10 12.91 -20.97
CA VAL A 18 6.00 12.16 -21.58
C VAL A 18 5.30 13.13 -22.52
N LYS A 19 5.70 13.10 -23.79
CA LYS A 19 5.05 13.85 -24.86
C LYS A 19 3.57 13.44 -24.87
N PRO A 20 2.62 14.35 -24.60
CA PRO A 20 1.22 14.01 -24.58
C PRO A 20 0.73 14.11 -26.02
N ASN A 21 0.85 13.05 -26.82
CA ASN A 21 0.29 13.10 -28.18
C ASN A 21 -0.20 11.74 -28.66
N GLY A 22 -1.52 11.57 -28.61
CA GLY A 22 -2.26 10.51 -29.28
C GLY A 22 -3.42 10.01 -28.43
N ARG A 23 -4.67 10.09 -28.93
CA ARG A 23 -5.87 9.47 -28.33
C ARG A 23 -5.66 7.97 -27.99
N PHE A 24 -4.69 7.34 -28.64
CA PHE A 24 -4.27 5.95 -28.43
C PHE A 24 -3.47 5.70 -27.13
N SER A 25 -2.70 6.68 -26.65
CA SER A 25 -1.98 6.58 -25.37
C SER A 25 -2.96 6.57 -24.18
N LEU A 26 -3.97 7.44 -24.25
CA LEU A 26 -5.06 7.46 -23.26
C LEU A 26 -5.83 6.14 -23.24
N PHE A 27 -6.12 5.56 -24.41
CA PHE A 27 -6.77 4.25 -24.51
C PHE A 27 -5.92 3.14 -23.84
N THR A 28 -4.60 3.17 -24.03
CA THR A 28 -3.68 2.21 -23.41
C THR A 28 -3.60 2.40 -21.89
N GLN A 29 -3.59 3.64 -21.41
CA GLN A 29 -3.59 3.93 -19.96
C GLN A 29 -4.91 3.50 -19.30
N SER A 30 -6.06 3.78 -19.92
CA SER A 30 -7.35 3.36 -19.39
C SER A 30 -7.52 1.84 -19.40
N THR A 31 -7.03 1.14 -20.42
CA THR A 31 -7.06 -0.33 -20.46
C THR A 31 -6.12 -0.95 -19.42
N LEU A 32 -4.95 -0.35 -19.16
CA LEU A 32 -4.08 -0.77 -18.06
C LEU A 32 -4.77 -0.58 -16.70
N SER A 33 -5.40 0.57 -16.48
CA SER A 33 -6.15 0.83 -15.24
C SER A 33 -7.30 -0.18 -15.06
N LEU A 34 -8.04 -0.47 -16.13
CA LEU A 34 -9.12 -1.46 -16.11
C LEU A 34 -8.61 -2.87 -15.78
N SER A 35 -7.41 -3.23 -16.23
CA SER A 35 -6.83 -4.56 -15.96
C SER A 35 -6.60 -4.83 -14.47
N SER A 36 -6.42 -3.78 -13.64
CA SER A 36 -6.32 -3.92 -12.19
C SER A 36 -7.58 -4.54 -11.56
N GLY A 37 -8.75 -4.37 -12.20
CA GLY A 37 -10.01 -4.96 -11.77
C GLY A 37 -10.03 -6.50 -11.80
N VAL A 38 -9.20 -7.13 -12.64
CA VAL A 38 -9.08 -8.60 -12.70
C VAL A 38 -8.54 -9.16 -11.38
N GLY A 39 -7.66 -8.42 -10.69
CA GLY A 39 -7.20 -8.78 -9.35
C GLY A 39 -8.35 -8.84 -8.33
N GLY A 40 -9.34 -7.95 -8.48
CA GLY A 40 -10.56 -7.96 -7.66
C GLY A 40 -11.41 -9.21 -7.85
N LEU A 41 -11.47 -9.77 -9.06
CA LEU A 41 -12.18 -11.03 -9.33
C LEU A 41 -11.53 -12.21 -8.61
N ILE A 42 -10.20 -12.27 -8.57
CA ILE A 42 -9.46 -13.29 -7.83
C ILE A 42 -9.74 -13.17 -6.33
N ALA A 43 -9.74 -11.94 -5.79
CA ALA A 43 -10.08 -11.70 -4.39
C ALA A 43 -11.53 -12.12 -4.06
N GLY A 44 -12.47 -11.86 -4.98
CA GLY A 44 -13.86 -12.31 -4.86
C GLY A 44 -14.01 -13.84 -4.85
N GLY A 45 -13.30 -14.55 -5.73
CA GLY A 45 -13.30 -16.02 -5.75
C GLY A 45 -12.70 -16.64 -4.47
N LEU A 46 -11.66 -16.02 -3.91
CA LEU A 46 -11.13 -16.44 -2.60
C LEU A 46 -12.15 -16.20 -1.48
N LEU A 47 -12.87 -15.07 -1.50
CA LEU A 47 -13.91 -14.79 -0.52
C LEU A 47 -15.02 -15.86 -0.57
N GLU A 48 -15.46 -16.27 -1.75
CA GLU A 48 -16.44 -17.36 -1.91
C GLU A 48 -15.94 -18.68 -1.30
N HIS A 49 -14.68 -19.01 -1.51
CA HIS A 49 -14.08 -20.22 -0.93
C HIS A 49 -14.09 -20.21 0.62
N TYR A 50 -13.84 -19.04 1.22
CA TYR A 50 -13.82 -18.87 2.68
C TYR A 50 -15.18 -18.45 3.27
N LEU A 51 -16.21 -18.28 2.45
CA LEU A 51 -17.52 -17.81 2.90
C LEU A 51 -18.10 -18.71 4.00
N GLY A 52 -17.91 -20.02 3.89
CA GLY A 52 -18.35 -20.99 4.90
C GLY A 52 -17.72 -20.79 6.29
N LEU A 53 -16.49 -20.27 6.37
CA LEU A 53 -15.84 -19.92 7.63
C LEU A 53 -16.31 -18.56 8.17
N ILE A 54 -16.56 -17.61 7.26
CA ILE A 54 -17.00 -16.26 7.59
C ILE A 54 -18.43 -16.25 8.14
N LEU A 55 -19.31 -17.10 7.60
CA LEU A 55 -20.69 -17.23 8.06
C LEU A 55 -20.83 -17.95 9.42
N PHE A 56 -19.76 -18.60 9.91
CA PHE A 56 -19.79 -19.31 11.20
C PHE A 56 -19.93 -18.35 12.40
N ARG A 57 -19.49 -17.09 12.26
CA ARG A 57 -19.66 -16.05 13.29
C ARG A 57 -20.12 -14.74 12.66
N ASN A 58 -21.29 -14.25 13.08
CA ASN A 58 -21.89 -13.01 12.56
C ASN A 58 -20.94 -11.80 12.57
N TRP A 59 -20.03 -11.74 13.54
CA TRP A 59 -19.13 -10.60 13.65
C TRP A 59 -18.03 -10.56 12.59
N VAL A 60 -17.67 -11.68 11.97
CA VAL A 60 -16.61 -11.72 10.94
C VAL A 60 -17.07 -10.98 9.68
N ILE A 61 -18.34 -11.11 9.32
CA ILE A 61 -18.95 -10.42 8.17
C ILE A 61 -18.88 -8.90 8.32
N ALA A 62 -19.15 -8.40 9.54
CA ALA A 62 -19.10 -6.97 9.84
C ALA A 62 -17.67 -6.41 9.83
N VAL A 63 -16.70 -7.21 10.27
CA VAL A 63 -15.29 -6.81 10.37
C VAL A 63 -14.59 -6.82 9.01
N TYR A 64 -14.98 -7.71 8.10
CA TYR A 64 -14.36 -7.88 6.79
C TYR A 64 -14.16 -6.56 5.99
N PRO A 65 -15.21 -5.74 5.73
CA PRO A 65 -15.04 -4.50 4.97
C PRO A 65 -14.17 -3.46 5.70
N ILE A 66 -14.18 -3.45 7.04
CA ILE A 66 -13.40 -2.52 7.86
C ILE A 66 -11.90 -2.87 7.77
N VAL A 67 -11.57 -4.16 7.85
CA VAL A 67 -10.20 -4.66 7.64
C VAL A 67 -9.71 -4.33 6.24
N LEU A 68 -10.52 -4.59 5.20
CA LEU A 68 -10.15 -4.26 3.82
C LEU A 68 -9.85 -2.77 3.65
N THR A 69 -10.72 -1.91 4.19
CA THR A 69 -10.59 -0.44 4.09
C THR A 69 -9.31 0.06 4.75
N THR A 70 -9.05 -0.40 5.97
CA THR A 70 -7.85 0.03 6.71
C THR A 70 -6.56 -0.45 6.07
N LYS A 71 -6.56 -1.64 5.44
CA LYS A 71 -5.43 -2.11 4.64
C LYS A 71 -5.17 -1.26 3.42
N GLY A 72 -6.21 -0.88 2.68
CA GLY A 72 -6.09 0.06 1.55
C GLY A 72 -5.49 1.40 1.98
N ALA A 73 -5.99 1.97 3.09
CA ALA A 73 -5.50 3.24 3.62
C ALA A 73 -4.02 3.18 4.05
N LEU A 74 -3.61 2.11 4.75
CA LEU A 74 -2.21 1.93 5.16
C LEU A 74 -1.26 1.85 3.97
N ASN A 75 -1.65 1.10 2.93
CA ASN A 75 -0.84 0.98 1.73
C ASN A 75 -0.76 2.31 0.97
N GLY A 76 -1.86 3.07 0.90
CA GLY A 76 -1.88 4.40 0.30
C GLY A 76 -0.99 5.42 1.03
N VAL A 77 -0.97 5.39 2.36
CA VAL A 77 -0.05 6.22 3.14
C VAL A 77 1.40 5.82 2.88
N LEU A 78 1.69 4.52 2.86
CA LEU A 78 3.03 4.01 2.57
C LEU A 78 3.52 4.41 1.17
N ALA A 79 2.65 4.23 0.17
CA ALA A 79 2.80 4.66 -1.21
C ALA A 79 3.17 6.14 -1.34
N GLY A 80 2.36 7.04 -0.76
CA GLY A 80 2.60 8.48 -0.80
C GLY A 80 3.90 8.89 -0.11
N ARG A 81 4.23 8.25 1.03
CA ARG A 81 5.50 8.50 1.73
C ARG A 81 6.72 7.99 0.96
N PHE A 82 6.59 6.88 0.24
CA PHE A 82 7.63 6.43 -0.68
C PHE A 82 7.79 7.41 -1.85
N SER A 83 6.71 7.79 -2.52
CA SER A 83 6.75 8.72 -3.66
C SER A 83 7.44 10.04 -3.30
N THR A 84 7.01 10.67 -2.20
CA THR A 84 7.62 11.92 -1.69
C THR A 84 9.08 11.74 -1.26
N GLY A 85 9.40 10.68 -0.52
CA GLY A 85 10.77 10.41 -0.08
C GLY A 85 11.75 10.13 -1.22
N LEU A 86 11.24 9.62 -2.34
CA LEU A 86 12.00 9.32 -3.55
C LEU A 86 12.18 10.57 -4.43
N HIS A 87 11.13 11.38 -4.57
CA HIS A 87 11.16 12.66 -5.30
C HIS A 87 12.10 13.69 -4.63
N VAL A 88 12.20 13.68 -3.30
CA VAL A 88 13.11 14.57 -2.55
C VAL A 88 14.51 13.94 -2.38
N VAL A 89 14.78 12.78 -3.00
CA VAL A 89 16.07 12.05 -2.92
C VAL A 89 16.47 11.71 -1.47
N LEU A 90 15.49 11.60 -0.56
CA LEU A 90 15.68 11.24 0.86
C LEU A 90 15.86 9.73 1.06
N ILE A 91 15.37 8.92 0.13
CA ILE A 91 15.42 7.45 0.17
C ILE A 91 16.35 6.96 -0.95
N LYS A 92 17.45 6.28 -0.58
CA LYS A 92 18.29 5.58 -1.55
C LYS A 92 17.59 4.27 -1.97
N PRO A 93 17.58 3.92 -3.27
CA PRO A 93 16.94 2.69 -3.76
C PRO A 93 17.81 1.46 -3.46
N SER A 94 17.98 1.11 -2.18
CA SER A 94 18.74 -0.05 -1.73
C SER A 94 18.04 -0.78 -0.59
N PHE A 95 17.86 -2.10 -0.75
CA PHE A 95 17.33 -3.03 0.26
C PHE A 95 18.29 -3.24 1.45
N ARG A 96 19.58 -2.99 1.26
CA ARG A 96 20.62 -3.07 2.31
C ARG A 96 21.31 -1.71 2.44
N GLY A 97 21.32 -1.15 3.66
CA GLY A 97 21.92 0.16 3.95
C GLY A 97 20.99 1.36 3.69
N ASN A 98 19.69 1.22 3.93
CA ASN A 98 18.70 2.28 3.72
C ASN A 98 18.79 3.38 4.82
N THR A 99 18.36 4.59 4.48
CA THR A 99 18.37 5.76 5.37
C THR A 99 17.52 5.50 6.61
N ARG A 100 17.89 6.08 7.77
CA ARG A 100 17.10 6.05 9.03
C ARG A 100 15.62 6.36 8.83
N TYR A 101 15.29 7.12 7.79
CA TYR A 101 13.94 7.47 7.35
C TYR A 101 13.08 6.26 6.94
N TYR A 102 13.63 5.26 6.24
CA TYR A 102 12.87 4.05 5.87
C TYR A 102 12.44 3.25 7.11
N TYR A 103 13.38 3.05 8.05
CA TYR A 103 13.08 2.37 9.30
C TYR A 103 12.06 3.14 10.14
N ALA A 104 12.09 4.48 10.10
CA ALA A 104 11.08 5.31 10.77
C ALA A 104 9.69 5.19 10.13
N ILE A 105 9.60 5.07 8.80
CA ILE A 105 8.32 4.82 8.11
C ILE A 105 7.80 3.42 8.46
N VAL A 106 8.64 2.40 8.39
CA VAL A 106 8.24 1.02 8.72
C VAL A 106 7.80 0.90 10.18
N SER A 107 8.54 1.49 11.12
CA SER A 107 8.19 1.44 12.54
C SER A 107 6.91 2.20 12.86
N SER A 108 6.69 3.37 12.23
CA SER A 108 5.42 4.11 12.37
C SER A 108 4.25 3.38 11.75
N LEU A 109 4.41 2.70 10.61
CA LEU A 109 3.37 1.89 9.99
C LEU A 109 3.02 0.66 10.82
N ALA A 110 4.02 0.03 11.45
CA ALA A 110 3.83 -1.09 12.36
C ALA A 110 3.07 -0.64 13.62
N ALA A 111 3.46 0.49 14.23
CA ALA A 111 2.75 1.08 15.37
C ALA A 111 1.30 1.43 15.00
N LEU A 112 1.08 2.06 13.84
CA LEU A 112 -0.24 2.42 13.35
C LEU A 112 -1.11 1.17 13.09
N SER A 113 -0.53 0.08 12.60
CA SER A 113 -1.22 -1.19 12.40
C SER A 113 -1.73 -1.78 13.72
N ILE A 114 -0.95 -1.67 14.80
CA ILE A 114 -1.36 -2.13 16.14
C ILE A 114 -2.54 -1.27 16.64
N VAL A 115 -2.44 0.06 16.55
CA VAL A 115 -3.53 0.97 16.96
C VAL A 115 -4.81 0.69 16.18
N ILE A 116 -4.69 0.52 14.86
CA ILE A 116 -5.83 0.18 13.98
C ILE A 116 -6.47 -1.15 14.40
N SER A 117 -5.68 -2.19 14.65
CA SER A 117 -6.22 -3.50 15.07
C SER A 117 -7.02 -3.41 16.38
N LEU A 118 -6.62 -2.54 17.31
CA LEU A 118 -7.31 -2.31 18.56
C LEU A 118 -8.63 -1.56 18.32
N ILE A 119 -8.63 -0.51 17.51
CA ILE A 119 -9.85 0.21 17.12
C ILE A 119 -10.83 -0.72 16.41
N LEU A 120 -10.33 -1.58 15.50
CA LEU A 120 -11.16 -2.55 14.79
C LEU A 120 -11.86 -3.53 15.72
N SER A 121 -11.14 -4.04 16.72
CA SER A 121 -11.72 -4.99 17.67
C SER A 121 -12.86 -4.38 18.48
N VAL A 122 -12.73 -3.10 18.87
CA VAL A 122 -13.79 -2.35 19.57
C VAL A 122 -14.96 -2.07 18.63
N MET A 123 -14.69 -1.64 17.39
CA MET A 123 -15.73 -1.43 16.37
C MET A 123 -16.49 -2.72 16.04
N ALA A 124 -15.80 -3.85 15.97
CA ALA A 124 -16.41 -5.16 15.74
C ALA A 124 -17.48 -5.49 16.79
N LEU A 125 -17.17 -5.23 18.07
CA LEU A 125 -18.10 -5.44 19.17
C LEU A 125 -19.29 -4.49 19.09
N LEU A 126 -19.04 -3.19 18.87
CA LEU A 126 -20.12 -2.20 18.81
C LEU A 126 -21.10 -2.46 17.66
N LEU A 127 -20.60 -2.91 16.51
CA LEU A 127 -21.43 -3.19 15.33
C LEU A 127 -22.25 -4.47 15.45
N THR A 128 -21.75 -5.45 16.21
CA THR A 128 -22.35 -6.80 16.24
C THR A 128 -23.10 -7.08 17.54
N GLY A 129 -22.87 -6.28 18.59
CA GLY A 129 -23.45 -6.51 19.91
C GLY A 129 -22.99 -7.82 20.56
N SER A 130 -21.86 -8.37 20.12
CA SER A 130 -21.34 -9.65 20.64
C SER A 130 -20.94 -9.53 22.12
N PRO A 131 -21.04 -10.62 22.90
CA PRO A 131 -20.64 -10.60 24.31
C PRO A 131 -19.15 -10.23 24.46
N ILE A 132 -18.84 -9.52 25.55
CA ILE A 132 -17.48 -9.03 25.85
C ILE A 132 -16.47 -10.19 25.97
N ASP A 133 -16.95 -11.39 26.27
CA ASP A 133 -16.15 -12.61 26.38
C ASP A 133 -15.45 -12.98 25.05
N GLU A 134 -15.98 -12.56 23.90
CA GLU A 134 -15.35 -12.77 22.59
C GLU A 134 -14.35 -11.67 22.18
N LEU A 135 -14.26 -10.57 22.95
CA LEU A 135 -13.31 -9.47 22.74
C LEU A 135 -11.85 -9.95 22.61
N PRO A 136 -11.29 -10.79 23.51
CA PRO A 136 -9.91 -11.25 23.39
C PRO A 136 -9.67 -12.06 22.11
N LEU A 137 -10.66 -12.84 21.65
CA LEU A 137 -10.58 -13.60 20.41
C LEU A 137 -10.56 -12.65 19.20
N MET A 138 -11.45 -11.65 19.18
CA MET A 138 -11.51 -10.63 18.13
C MET A 138 -10.20 -9.83 18.03
N VAL A 139 -9.66 -9.40 19.18
CA VAL A 139 -8.38 -8.69 19.24
C VAL A 139 -7.26 -9.56 18.70
N ALA A 140 -7.17 -10.83 19.11
CA ALA A 140 -6.13 -11.75 18.64
C ALA A 140 -6.21 -11.99 17.13
N ILE A 141 -7.41 -12.15 16.58
CA ILE A 141 -7.63 -12.35 15.14
C ILE A 141 -7.30 -11.08 14.35
N CYS A 142 -7.72 -9.91 14.84
CA CYS A 142 -7.42 -8.63 14.18
C CYS A 142 -5.91 -8.35 14.18
N ILE A 143 -5.23 -8.54 15.32
CA ILE A 143 -3.77 -8.34 15.43
C ILE A 143 -3.03 -9.31 14.52
N SER A 144 -3.34 -10.61 14.59
CA SER A 144 -2.65 -11.63 13.77
C SER A 144 -2.84 -11.39 12.28
N THR A 145 -4.07 -11.13 11.84
CA THR A 145 -4.38 -10.81 10.43
C THR A 145 -3.64 -9.55 9.99
N GLN A 146 -3.67 -8.50 10.83
CA GLN A 146 -3.02 -7.24 10.51
C GLN A 146 -1.50 -7.39 10.43
N ALA A 147 -0.90 -8.16 11.33
CA ALA A 147 0.53 -8.43 11.39
C ALA A 147 1.03 -9.26 10.21
N VAL A 148 0.33 -10.34 9.85
CA VAL A 148 0.69 -11.17 8.67
C VAL A 148 0.62 -10.32 7.41
N ALA A 149 -0.44 -9.55 7.25
CA ALA A 149 -0.59 -8.72 6.07
C ALA A 149 0.39 -7.53 6.04
N SER A 150 0.75 -6.91 7.16
CA SER A 150 1.79 -5.86 7.14
C SER A 150 3.17 -6.43 6.82
N LEU A 151 3.48 -7.62 7.34
CA LEU A 151 4.72 -8.32 7.08
C LEU A 151 4.90 -8.65 5.58
N LEU A 152 3.81 -8.97 4.88
CA LEU A 152 3.84 -9.20 3.44
C LEU A 152 3.84 -7.90 2.64
N THR A 153 3.02 -6.91 3.02
CA THR A 153 2.88 -5.71 2.19
C THR A 153 4.09 -4.79 2.23
N ILE A 154 4.74 -4.61 3.39
CA ILE A 154 5.92 -3.74 3.53
C ILE A 154 7.05 -4.13 2.55
N PRO A 155 7.50 -5.40 2.46
CA PRO A 155 8.54 -5.79 1.49
C PRO A 155 8.05 -5.70 0.05
N ILE A 156 6.78 -6.02 -0.23
CA ILE A 156 6.21 -5.91 -1.58
C ILE A 156 6.18 -4.45 -2.03
N THR A 157 5.61 -3.55 -1.24
CA THR A 157 5.52 -2.11 -1.58
C THR A 157 6.90 -1.47 -1.69
N SER A 158 7.85 -1.85 -0.82
CA SER A 158 9.23 -1.35 -0.96
C SER A 158 9.93 -1.89 -2.21
N ALA A 159 9.74 -3.17 -2.56
CA ALA A 159 10.27 -3.73 -3.80
C ALA A 159 9.70 -3.03 -5.04
N VAL A 160 8.37 -2.84 -5.07
CA VAL A 160 7.68 -2.12 -6.14
C VAL A 160 8.17 -0.68 -6.24
N GLY A 161 8.28 0.03 -5.10
CA GLY A 161 8.78 1.40 -5.05
C GLY A 161 10.21 1.54 -5.58
N PHE A 162 11.11 0.63 -5.21
CA PHE A 162 12.48 0.63 -5.75
C PHE A 162 12.54 0.29 -7.24
N PHE A 163 11.72 -0.67 -7.69
CA PHE A 163 11.68 -1.07 -9.09
C PHE A 163 11.09 0.04 -9.97
N ALA A 164 10.04 0.71 -9.49
CA ALA A 164 9.43 1.87 -10.16
C ALA A 164 10.45 2.99 -10.35
N PHE A 165 11.20 3.35 -9.30
CA PHE A 165 12.25 4.38 -9.41
C PHE A 165 13.37 4.00 -10.36
N LYS A 166 13.86 2.76 -10.26
CA LYS A 166 15.00 2.29 -11.07
C LYS A 166 14.68 2.24 -12.56
N LYS A 167 13.40 2.12 -12.90
CA LYS A 167 12.91 2.03 -14.28
C LYS A 167 12.55 3.39 -14.89
N GLY A 168 12.65 4.49 -14.13
CA GLY A 168 12.40 5.85 -14.62
C GLY A 168 10.95 6.10 -15.07
N LEU A 169 10.01 5.25 -14.64
CA LEU A 169 8.59 5.43 -14.87
C LEU A 169 8.08 6.48 -13.89
N ASP A 170 7.36 7.49 -14.39
CA ASP A 170 6.65 8.44 -13.53
C ASP A 170 5.81 7.64 -12.50
N PRO A 171 6.10 7.77 -11.19
CA PRO A 171 5.46 6.97 -10.15
C PRO A 171 3.94 7.18 -10.05
N ASP A 172 3.41 8.20 -10.74
CA ASP A 172 1.98 8.53 -10.81
C ASP A 172 1.16 7.58 -11.70
N ALA A 173 1.79 6.73 -12.52
CA ALA A 173 1.06 5.83 -13.43
C ALA A 173 0.85 4.40 -12.91
N THR A 174 1.48 4.01 -11.79
CA THR A 174 1.54 2.59 -11.37
C THR A 174 1.20 2.31 -9.90
N LEU A 175 0.91 3.33 -9.10
CA LEU A 175 0.72 3.24 -7.65
C LEU A 175 -0.58 3.93 -7.23
#